data_AF-A0AAX4K0R8-F1
#
_entry.id   AF-A0AAX4K0R8-F1
#
_cell.length_a   1.000
_cell.length_b   1.000
_cell.length_c   1.000
_cell.angle_alpha   90.00
_cell.angle_beta   90.00
_cell.angle_gamma   90.00
#
_symmetry.space_group_name_H-M   'P 1'
#
loop_
_entity.id
_entity.type
_entity.pdbx_description
1 polymer ?
#
loop_
_entity_poly.entity_id
_entity_poly.type
_entity_poly.pdbx_seq_one_letter_code
_entity_poly.pdbx_strand_id
1 'polypeptide(L)'
;MSSSSYIDSLPYHDKQLDDPAIKAAALALIEAELRKTKQINDDDERLPKSVDVFPKSKELSELLNKYPNNTIKGIDPTKYQPPILSDQPTLEELELAEKQSKIGEAHMALRLENSTILSTYGSNAWLIRNYQLNSQISELTKVSEDLKEKIIDLNRSRRVYQEDQGLKLSKLEGKWQDSIGSTVQLELACNAMNLEVAALREKEERLQKEVDELEK
;
A
#
# COMPACT_ATOMS: atom_id res chain seq x y z
N MET A 1 -5.13 -23.95 -15.09
CA MET A 1 -3.79 -23.34 -14.99
C MET A 1 -3.89 -21.93 -15.53
N SER A 2 -4.07 -20.95 -14.63
CA SER A 2 -4.08 -19.54 -15.02
C SER A 2 -2.69 -19.22 -15.56
N SER A 3 -2.61 -18.86 -16.84
CA SER A 3 -1.46 -18.16 -17.37
C SER A 3 -1.35 -16.87 -16.57
N SER A 4 -0.51 -16.89 -15.53
CA SER A 4 0.02 -15.69 -14.91
C SER A 4 0.75 -14.95 -16.02
N SER A 5 0.00 -14.12 -16.77
CA SER A 5 0.58 -13.11 -17.65
C SER A 5 1.46 -12.31 -16.72
N TYR A 6 2.77 -12.55 -16.80
CA TYR A 6 3.73 -11.74 -16.10
C TYR A 6 3.56 -10.34 -16.68
N ILE A 7 2.82 -9.49 -15.96
CA ILE A 7 2.68 -8.09 -16.30
C ILE A 7 4.07 -7.50 -16.10
N ASP A 8 4.80 -7.37 -17.21
CA ASP A 8 6.13 -6.80 -17.21
C ASP A 8 5.99 -5.28 -17.25
N SER A 9 6.56 -4.62 -16.24
CA SER A 9 6.71 -3.17 -16.21
C SER A 9 8.08 -2.87 -15.63
N LEU A 10 8.79 -1.89 -16.20
CA LEU A 10 10.18 -1.59 -15.87
C LEU A 10 10.30 -0.20 -15.20
N PRO A 11 9.83 0.01 -13.96
CA PRO A 11 9.87 1.31 -13.28
C PRO A 11 11.23 2.02 -13.29
N TYR A 12 12.34 1.29 -13.20
CA TYR A 12 13.67 1.90 -13.19
C TYR A 12 14.13 2.37 -14.59
N HIS A 13 13.54 1.85 -15.67
CA HIS A 13 13.82 2.22 -17.05
C HIS A 13 12.79 3.24 -17.58
N ASP A 14 11.50 2.99 -17.35
CA ASP A 14 10.35 3.75 -17.86
C ASP A 14 10.08 5.04 -17.06
N LYS A 15 11.10 5.88 -16.89
CA LYS A 15 11.02 7.14 -16.09
C LYS A 15 10.00 8.15 -16.62
N GLN A 16 9.52 7.97 -17.86
CA GLN A 16 8.47 8.81 -18.44
C GLN A 16 7.14 8.65 -17.69
N LEU A 17 6.90 7.48 -17.07
CA LEU A 17 5.68 7.21 -16.30
C LEU A 17 5.61 7.98 -14.97
N ASP A 18 6.72 8.58 -14.52
CA ASP A 18 6.74 9.44 -13.32
C ASP A 18 6.10 10.82 -13.59
N ASP A 19 5.82 11.16 -14.85
CA ASP A 19 5.11 12.39 -15.22
C ASP A 19 3.67 12.37 -14.66
N PRO A 20 3.27 13.35 -13.83
CA PRO A 20 1.92 13.43 -13.29
C PRO A 20 0.83 13.48 -14.37
N ALA A 21 1.10 14.04 -15.56
CA ALA A 21 0.13 14.10 -16.65
C ALA A 21 -0.21 12.70 -17.19
N ILE A 22 0.81 11.86 -17.40
CA ILE A 22 0.65 10.48 -17.87
C ILE A 22 -0.05 9.64 -16.80
N LYS A 23 0.33 9.82 -15.52
CA LYS A 23 -0.32 9.14 -14.40
C LYS A 23 -1.80 9.51 -14.29
N ALA A 24 -2.15 10.80 -14.44
CA ALA A 24 -3.54 11.25 -14.42
C ALA A 24 -4.35 10.67 -15.58
N ALA A 25 -3.78 10.62 -16.79
CA ALA A 25 -4.41 10.00 -17.95
C ALA A 25 -4.67 8.49 -17.72
N ALA A 26 -3.67 7.78 -17.17
CA ALA A 26 -3.82 6.36 -16.83
C ALA A 26 -4.90 6.13 -15.76
N LEU A 27 -4.93 6.97 -14.72
CA LEU A 27 -5.96 6.90 -13.67
C LEU A 27 -7.37 7.16 -14.24
N ALA A 28 -7.53 8.11 -15.15
CA ALA A 28 -8.82 8.37 -15.80
C ALA A 28 -9.32 7.15 -16.60
N LEU A 29 -8.42 6.42 -17.26
CA LEU A 29 -8.75 5.17 -17.95
C LEU A 29 -9.12 4.04 -16.97
N ILE A 30 -8.37 3.92 -15.87
CA ILE A 30 -8.67 2.96 -14.80
C ILE A 30 -10.06 3.24 -14.22
N GLU A 31 -10.38 4.49 -13.93
CA GLU A 31 -11.71 4.87 -13.42
C GLU A 31 -12.83 4.58 -14.42
N ALA A 32 -12.60 4.82 -15.71
CA ALA A 32 -13.58 4.52 -16.75
C ALA A 32 -13.87 3.01 -16.84
N GLU A 33 -12.86 2.16 -16.66
CA GLU A 33 -13.03 0.70 -16.60
C GLU A 33 -13.65 0.26 -15.28
N LEU A 34 -13.26 0.86 -14.15
CA LEU A 34 -13.86 0.59 -12.83
C LEU A 34 -15.36 0.82 -12.81
N ARG A 35 -15.85 1.83 -13.54
CA ARG A 35 -17.29 2.11 -13.70
C ARG A 35 -18.03 1.02 -14.48
N LYS A 36 -17.35 0.31 -15.38
CA LYS A 36 -17.94 -0.78 -16.18
C LYS A 36 -17.82 -2.12 -15.48
N THR A 37 -16.77 -2.34 -14.69
CA THR A 37 -16.57 -3.57 -13.93
C THR A 37 -17.55 -3.64 -12.76
N LYS A 38 -18.07 -4.85 -12.52
CA LYS A 38 -18.94 -5.10 -11.39
C LYS A 38 -18.16 -4.91 -10.08
N GLN A 39 -18.68 -4.05 -9.21
CA GLN A 39 -18.15 -3.87 -7.86
C GLN A 39 -18.23 -5.20 -7.10
N ILE A 40 -17.14 -5.55 -6.42
CA ILE A 40 -17.05 -6.72 -5.55
C ILE A 40 -17.83 -6.41 -4.26
N ASN A 41 -18.56 -7.39 -3.73
CA ASN A 41 -19.27 -7.22 -2.46
C ASN A 41 -18.27 -7.22 -1.29
N ASP A 42 -18.58 -6.50 -0.21
CA ASP A 42 -17.72 -6.44 0.98
C ASP A 42 -17.53 -7.81 1.67
N ASP A 43 -18.40 -8.79 1.39
CA ASP A 43 -18.35 -10.17 1.89
C ASP A 43 -17.57 -11.14 0.97
N ASP A 44 -16.70 -10.65 0.09
CA ASP A 44 -15.87 -11.51 -0.79
C ASP A 44 -14.86 -12.34 0.03
N GLU A 45 -14.69 -13.62 -0.33
CA GLU A 45 -13.74 -14.55 0.31
C GLU A 45 -12.28 -14.09 0.26
N ARG A 46 -11.94 -13.18 -0.68
CA ARG A 46 -10.61 -12.56 -0.79
C ARG A 46 -10.33 -11.55 0.31
N LEU A 47 -11.38 -10.97 0.91
CA LEU A 47 -11.24 -10.03 2.01
C LEU A 47 -11.13 -10.81 3.32
N PRO A 48 -10.26 -10.37 4.25
CA PRO A 48 -10.19 -10.99 5.56
C PRO A 48 -11.54 -10.82 6.27
N LYS A 49 -12.08 -11.93 6.79
CA LYS A 49 -13.34 -11.91 7.53
C LYS A 49 -13.23 -10.98 8.74
N SER A 50 -14.29 -10.23 8.99
CA SER A 50 -14.40 -9.40 10.20
C SER A 50 -14.16 -10.27 11.44
N VAL A 51 -13.22 -9.84 12.29
CA VAL A 51 -12.87 -10.55 13.52
C VAL A 51 -13.80 -10.07 14.63
N ASP A 52 -14.59 -10.99 15.19
CA ASP A 52 -15.33 -10.72 16.42
C ASP A 52 -14.36 -10.62 17.61
N VAL A 53 -14.30 -9.45 18.24
CA VAL A 53 -13.41 -9.14 19.36
C VAL A 53 -13.87 -9.88 20.63
N PHE A 54 -15.17 -10.14 20.79
CA PHE A 54 -15.76 -10.71 22.00
C PHE A 54 -16.64 -11.94 21.71
N PRO A 55 -16.09 -13.01 21.10
CA PRO A 55 -16.89 -14.15 20.63
C PRO A 55 -17.56 -14.94 21.76
N LYS A 56 -17.04 -14.83 23.00
CA LYS A 56 -17.54 -15.55 24.17
C LYS A 56 -18.58 -14.77 24.97
N SER A 57 -18.65 -13.45 24.81
CA SER A 57 -19.42 -12.57 25.70
C SER A 57 -20.28 -11.62 24.89
N LYS A 58 -21.57 -11.95 24.78
CA LYS A 58 -22.56 -11.13 24.09
C LYS A 58 -22.70 -9.73 24.70
N GLU A 59 -22.57 -9.64 26.02
CA GLU A 59 -22.68 -8.36 26.74
C GLU A 59 -21.55 -7.39 26.36
N LEU A 60 -20.32 -7.88 26.24
CA LEU A 60 -19.17 -7.03 25.87
C LEU A 60 -19.22 -6.63 24.40
N SER A 61 -19.68 -7.51 23.50
CA SER A 61 -19.87 -7.15 22.10
C SER A 61 -20.99 -6.11 21.94
N GLU A 62 -22.10 -6.25 22.68
CA GLU A 62 -23.15 -5.23 22.71
C GLU A 62 -22.67 -3.89 23.28
N LEU A 63 -21.86 -3.90 24.35
CA LEU A 63 -21.27 -2.69 24.90
C LEU A 63 -20.32 -2.01 23.92
N LEU A 64 -19.49 -2.79 23.22
CA LEU A 64 -18.60 -2.27 22.18
C LEU A 64 -19.40 -1.65 21.03
N ASN A 65 -20.48 -2.31 20.58
CA ASN A 65 -21.36 -1.78 19.53
C ASN A 65 -22.07 -0.49 19.94
N LYS A 66 -22.41 -0.36 21.23
CA LYS A 66 -23.06 0.84 21.79
C LYS A 66 -22.06 1.95 22.11
N TYR A 67 -20.76 1.67 22.19
CA TYR A 67 -19.70 2.61 22.57
C TYR A 67 -19.68 3.93 21.76
N PRO A 68 -19.89 3.94 20.42
CA PRO A 68 -19.89 5.19 19.65
C PRO A 68 -20.99 6.16 20.08
N ASN A 69 -22.12 5.64 20.56
CA ASN A 69 -23.27 6.42 20.98
C ASN A 69 -23.24 6.71 22.49
N ASN A 70 -22.82 5.74 23.28
CA ASN A 70 -22.77 5.80 24.74
C ASN A 70 -21.36 5.44 25.20
N THR A 71 -20.52 6.46 25.40
CA THR A 71 -19.18 6.27 25.91
C THR A 71 -19.23 5.73 27.35
N ILE A 72 -18.45 4.69 27.62
CA ILE A 72 -18.34 4.13 28.97
C ILE A 72 -17.70 5.20 29.86
N LYS A 73 -18.41 5.61 30.91
CA LYS A 73 -17.84 6.50 31.93
C LYS A 73 -16.80 5.74 32.75
N GLY A 74 -15.69 6.39 33.07
CA GLY A 74 -14.67 5.80 33.94
C GLY A 74 -15.22 5.44 35.32
N ILE A 75 -14.45 4.65 36.08
CA ILE A 75 -14.78 4.31 37.47
C ILE A 75 -14.96 5.61 38.26
N ASP A 76 -16.07 5.73 38.98
CA ASP A 76 -16.37 6.88 39.82
C ASP A 76 -15.51 6.86 41.10
N PRO A 77 -14.55 7.80 41.27
CA PRO A 77 -13.69 7.82 42.45
C PRO A 77 -14.37 8.43 43.69
N THR A 78 -15.53 9.09 43.54
CA THR A 78 -16.20 9.80 44.64
C THR A 78 -16.58 8.86 45.79
N LYS A 79 -16.90 7.60 45.47
CA LYS A 79 -17.22 6.54 46.45
C LYS A 79 -16.12 6.28 47.49
N TYR A 80 -14.86 6.59 47.16
CA TYR A 80 -13.71 6.37 48.05
C TYR A 80 -13.25 7.64 48.75
N GLN A 81 -13.88 8.79 48.46
CA GLN A 81 -13.57 10.04 49.12
C GLN A 81 -14.22 10.09 50.51
N PRO A 82 -13.64 10.85 51.46
CA PRO A 82 -14.29 11.10 52.75
C PRO A 82 -15.69 11.68 52.54
N PRO A 83 -16.71 11.23 53.28
CA PRO A 83 -18.06 11.80 53.15
C PRO A 83 -18.06 13.26 53.62
N ILE A 84 -18.85 14.08 52.94
CA ILE A 84 -19.09 15.48 53.30
C ILE A 84 -20.51 15.54 53.84
N LEU A 85 -20.67 16.03 55.07
CA LEU A 85 -21.96 16.17 55.74
C LEU A 85 -22.47 17.61 55.63
N SER A 86 -23.80 17.77 55.61
CA SER A 86 -24.48 19.06 55.73
C SER A 86 -24.49 19.53 57.20
N ASP A 87 -24.72 20.82 57.46
CA ASP A 87 -24.74 21.39 58.82
C ASP A 87 -25.85 20.79 59.72
N GLN A 88 -26.89 20.20 59.13
CA GLN A 88 -27.97 19.47 59.82
C GLN A 88 -28.28 18.16 59.08
N PRO A 89 -27.48 17.10 59.30
CA PRO A 89 -27.59 15.89 58.53
C PRO A 89 -28.83 15.08 58.95
N THR A 90 -29.52 14.53 57.95
CA THR A 90 -30.62 13.58 58.17
C THR A 90 -30.08 12.21 58.60
N LEU A 91 -30.91 11.35 59.20
CA LEU A 91 -30.50 9.99 59.60
C LEU A 91 -30.00 9.18 58.40
N GLU A 92 -30.65 9.31 57.24
CA GLU A 92 -30.26 8.63 56.00
C GLU A 92 -28.90 9.12 55.47
N GLU A 93 -28.63 10.42 55.54
CA GLU A 93 -27.32 10.99 55.19
C GLU A 93 -26.21 10.45 56.09
N LEU A 94 -26.48 10.28 57.39
CA LEU A 94 -25.52 9.72 58.35
C LEU A 94 -25.23 8.24 58.06
N GLU A 95 -26.24 7.43 57.76
CA GLU A 95 -26.05 6.02 57.40
C GLU A 95 -25.24 5.85 56.10
N LEU A 96 -25.50 6.69 55.10
CA LEU A 96 -24.73 6.69 53.85
C LEU A 96 -23.29 7.14 54.08
N ALA A 97 -23.07 8.18 54.89
CA ALA A 97 -21.74 8.64 55.26
C ALA A 97 -20.96 7.58 56.06
N GLU A 98 -21.61 6.83 56.95
CA GLU A 98 -20.99 5.72 57.68
C GLU A 98 -20.53 4.61 56.71
N LYS A 99 -21.40 4.19 55.79
CA LYS A 99 -21.08 3.18 54.77
C LYS A 99 -19.93 3.64 53.87
N GLN A 100 -19.96 4.89 53.41
CA GLN A 100 -18.89 5.47 52.60
C GLN A 100 -17.56 5.55 53.37
N SER A 101 -17.60 5.93 54.64
CA SER A 101 -16.41 5.97 55.51
C SER A 101 -15.76 4.60 55.66
N LYS A 102 -16.57 3.55 55.91
CA LYS A 102 -16.09 2.17 56.01
C LYS A 102 -15.42 1.69 54.71
N ILE A 103 -16.00 2.06 53.56
CA ILE A 103 -15.42 1.74 52.24
C ILE A 103 -14.10 2.49 52.03
N GLY A 104 -14.07 3.78 52.36
CA GLY A 104 -12.87 4.60 52.27
C GLY A 104 -11.73 4.10 53.15
N GLU A 105 -12.03 3.74 54.40
CA GLU A 105 -11.07 3.18 55.37
C GLU A 105 -10.46 1.86 54.85
N ALA A 106 -11.31 0.91 54.44
CA ALA A 106 -10.84 -0.37 53.90
C ALA A 106 -9.97 -0.17 52.64
N HIS A 107 -10.36 0.76 51.75
CA HIS A 107 -9.57 1.09 50.57
C HIS A 107 -8.21 1.72 50.95
N MET A 108 -8.16 2.60 51.95
CA MET A 108 -6.89 3.19 52.41
C MET A 108 -5.98 2.17 53.08
N ALA A 109 -6.53 1.21 53.83
CA ALA A 109 -5.77 0.10 54.40
C ALA A 109 -5.09 -0.74 53.30
N LEU A 110 -5.85 -1.14 52.28
CA LEU A 110 -5.31 -1.87 51.11
C LEU A 110 -4.30 -1.04 50.33
N ARG A 111 -4.54 0.27 50.17
CA ARG A 111 -3.60 1.17 49.49
C ARG A 111 -2.28 1.28 50.26
N LEU A 112 -2.33 1.32 51.59
CA LEU A 112 -1.14 1.34 52.43
C LEU A 112 -0.33 0.06 52.23
N GLU A 113 -0.97 -1.11 52.31
CA GLU A 113 -0.34 -2.41 52.05
C GLU A 113 0.29 -2.49 50.65
N ASN A 114 -0.44 -2.08 49.61
CA ASN A 114 0.10 -2.04 48.26
C ASN A 114 1.28 -1.07 48.12
N SER A 115 1.24 0.07 48.82
CA SER A 115 2.31 1.08 48.79
C SER A 115 3.55 0.62 49.54
N THR A 116 3.42 -0.17 50.61
CA THR A 116 4.58 -0.76 51.30
C THR A 116 5.26 -1.79 50.41
N ILE A 117 4.50 -2.65 49.73
CA ILE A 117 5.03 -3.61 48.75
C ILE A 117 5.70 -2.88 47.57
N LEU A 118 5.09 -1.81 47.06
CA LEU A 118 5.66 -1.02 45.97
C LEU A 118 6.94 -0.31 46.40
N SER A 119 7.01 0.21 47.63
CA SER A 119 8.20 0.86 48.17
C SER A 119 9.36 -0.12 48.33
N THR A 120 9.09 -1.37 48.74
CA THR A 120 10.11 -2.39 48.95
C THR A 120 10.62 -3.02 47.65
N TYR A 121 9.75 -3.30 46.67
CA TYR A 121 10.12 -4.04 45.46
C TYR A 121 10.02 -3.25 44.15
N GLY A 122 9.34 -2.11 44.15
CA GLY A 122 9.01 -1.38 42.93
C GLY A 122 10.22 -0.87 42.16
N SER A 123 11.24 -0.36 42.86
CA SER A 123 12.48 0.12 42.22
C SER A 123 13.20 -0.99 41.45
N ASN A 124 13.40 -2.16 42.10
CA ASN A 124 14.05 -3.32 41.50
C ASN A 124 13.22 -3.91 40.35
N ALA A 125 11.90 -4.03 40.53
CA ALA A 125 11.01 -4.51 39.47
C ALA A 125 11.05 -3.60 38.24
N TRP A 126 11.11 -2.27 38.45
CA TRP A 126 11.19 -1.31 37.36
C TRP A 126 12.52 -1.40 36.59
N LEU A 127 13.64 -1.58 37.29
CA LEU A 127 14.95 -1.79 36.65
C LEU A 127 14.98 -3.05 35.79
N ILE A 128 14.43 -4.17 36.29
CA ILE A 128 14.33 -5.42 35.53
C ILE A 128 13.45 -5.22 34.29
N ARG A 129 12.30 -4.54 34.45
CA ARG A 129 11.42 -4.25 33.32
C ARG A 129 12.08 -3.36 32.29
N ASN A 130 12.84 -2.34 32.72
CA ASN A 130 13.59 -1.47 31.82
C ASN A 130 14.64 -2.26 31.04
N TYR A 131 15.38 -3.16 31.70
CA TYR A 131 16.34 -4.03 31.04
C TYR A 131 15.68 -4.94 29.97
N GLN A 132 14.55 -5.56 30.30
CA GLN A 132 13.78 -6.36 29.34
C GLN A 132 13.29 -5.53 28.15
N LEU A 133 12.79 -4.32 28.39
CA LEU A 133 12.35 -3.41 27.33
C LEU A 133 13.52 -3.00 26.42
N ASN A 134 14.69 -2.70 26.99
CA ASN A 134 15.87 -2.38 26.20
C ASN A 134 16.31 -3.55 25.31
N SER A 135 16.24 -4.79 25.83
CA SER A 135 16.51 -5.99 25.02
C SER A 135 15.53 -6.13 23.86
N GLN A 136 14.22 -5.98 24.11
CA GLN A 136 13.19 -6.05 23.08
C GLN A 136 13.36 -4.96 22.02
N ILE A 137 13.69 -3.74 22.44
CA ILE A 137 13.99 -2.64 21.51
C ILE A 137 15.18 -3.01 20.63
N SER A 138 16.27 -3.50 21.21
CA SER A 138 17.47 -3.89 20.45
C SER A 138 17.19 -5.02 19.45
N GLU A 139 16.33 -5.97 19.80
CA GLU A 139 15.93 -7.04 18.89
C GLU A 139 15.08 -6.49 17.72
N LEU A 140 14.09 -5.64 18.02
CA LEU A 140 13.23 -5.05 17.01
C LEU A 140 13.98 -4.10 16.08
N THR A 141 14.92 -3.31 16.59
CA THR A 141 15.76 -2.43 15.76
C THR A 141 16.62 -3.25 14.82
N LYS A 142 17.23 -4.34 15.30
CA LYS A 142 18.02 -5.25 14.47
C LYS A 142 17.18 -5.88 13.36
N VAL A 143 16.00 -6.39 13.69
CA VAL A 143 15.09 -6.97 12.68
C VAL A 143 14.68 -5.91 11.65
N SER A 144 14.46 -4.66 12.07
CA SER A 144 14.15 -3.56 11.15
C SER A 144 15.31 -3.24 10.22
N GLU A 145 16.54 -3.22 10.73
CA GLU A 145 17.76 -3.01 9.95
C GLU A 145 17.98 -4.15 8.94
N ASP A 146 17.91 -5.40 9.37
CA ASP A 146 18.03 -6.58 8.52
C ASP A 146 16.99 -6.57 7.37
N LEU A 147 15.75 -6.16 7.66
CA LEU A 147 14.70 -6.03 6.64
C LEU A 147 14.98 -4.89 5.66
N LYS A 148 15.50 -3.75 6.14
CA LYS A 148 15.89 -2.63 5.27
C LYS A 148 17.02 -3.04 4.33
N GLU A 149 18.03 -3.74 4.83
CA GLU A 149 19.12 -4.25 4.00
C GLU A 149 18.60 -5.20 2.91
N LYS A 150 17.74 -6.16 3.26
CA LYS A 150 17.10 -7.05 2.28
C LYS A 150 16.30 -6.30 1.22
N ILE A 151 15.58 -5.25 1.61
CA ILE A 151 14.84 -4.39 0.67
C ILE A 151 15.80 -3.66 -0.26
N ILE A 152 16.90 -3.12 0.26
CA ILE A 152 17.92 -2.41 -0.53
C ILE A 152 18.57 -3.36 -1.54
N ASP A 153 18.98 -4.56 -1.12
CA ASP A 153 19.61 -5.56 -1.99
C ASP A 153 18.67 -6.03 -3.10
N LEU A 154 17.40 -6.24 -2.76
CA LEU A 154 16.37 -6.60 -3.72
C LEU A 154 16.08 -5.48 -4.71
N ASN A 155 15.99 -4.22 -4.25
CA ASN A 155 15.83 -3.07 -5.14
C ASN A 155 17.04 -2.85 -6.03
N ARG A 156 18.26 -3.05 -5.51
CA ARG A 156 19.50 -3.00 -6.29
C ARG A 156 19.50 -4.06 -7.39
N SER A 157 19.15 -5.30 -7.04
CA SER A 157 19.06 -6.42 -8.00
C SER A 157 18.01 -6.16 -9.06
N ARG A 158 16.82 -5.67 -8.67
CA ARG A 158 15.75 -5.25 -9.58
C ARG A 158 16.21 -4.15 -10.53
N ARG A 159 16.89 -3.13 -10.02
CA ARG A 159 17.38 -2.02 -10.83
C ARG A 159 18.35 -2.50 -11.91
N VAL A 160 19.36 -3.31 -11.54
CA VAL A 160 20.32 -3.86 -12.51
C VAL A 160 19.63 -4.69 -13.58
N TYR A 161 18.69 -5.55 -13.18
CA TYR A 161 17.91 -6.35 -14.13
C TYR A 161 17.10 -5.47 -15.09
N GLN A 162 16.35 -4.49 -14.58
CA GLN A 162 15.51 -3.64 -15.41
C GLN A 162 16.31 -2.73 -16.33
N GLU A 163 17.44 -2.18 -15.87
CA GLU A 163 18.33 -1.38 -16.72
C GLU A 163 18.94 -2.22 -17.86
N ASP A 164 19.36 -3.47 -17.60
CA ASP A 164 19.88 -4.37 -18.64
C ASP A 164 18.81 -4.79 -19.65
N GLN A 165 17.60 -5.13 -19.19
CA GLN A 165 16.49 -5.48 -20.09
C GLN A 165 16.02 -4.26 -20.89
N GLY A 166 15.94 -3.09 -20.27
CA GLY A 166 15.61 -1.84 -20.96
C GLY A 166 16.61 -1.53 -22.08
N LEU A 167 17.92 -1.69 -21.84
CA LEU A 167 18.93 -1.54 -22.88
C LEU A 167 18.77 -2.54 -24.04
N LYS A 168 18.34 -3.77 -23.75
CA LYS A 168 18.04 -4.78 -24.79
C LYS A 168 16.82 -4.37 -25.60
N LEU A 169 15.76 -3.86 -24.95
CA LEU A 169 14.57 -3.36 -25.62
C LEU A 169 14.89 -2.18 -26.54
N SER A 170 15.64 -1.19 -26.07
CA SER A 170 16.03 -0.05 -26.93
C SER A 170 16.87 -0.48 -28.14
N LYS A 171 17.72 -1.51 -28.00
CA LYS A 171 18.49 -2.07 -29.13
C LYS A 171 17.57 -2.78 -30.13
N LEU A 172 16.58 -3.53 -29.65
CA LEU A 172 15.60 -4.21 -30.51
C LEU A 172 14.71 -3.20 -31.22
N GLU A 173 14.29 -2.14 -30.54
CA GLU A 173 13.53 -1.04 -31.11
C GLU A 173 14.32 -0.33 -32.21
N GLY A 174 15.60 0.00 -31.97
CA GLY A 174 16.47 0.58 -33.00
C GLY A 174 16.61 -0.31 -34.24
N LYS A 175 16.88 -1.61 -34.05
CA LYS A 175 16.94 -2.58 -35.18
C LYS A 175 15.61 -2.67 -35.93
N TRP A 176 14.50 -2.60 -35.22
CA TRP A 176 13.17 -2.62 -35.82
C TRP A 176 12.92 -1.36 -36.65
N GLN A 177 13.26 -0.18 -36.14
CA GLN A 177 13.19 1.09 -36.88
C GLN A 177 14.08 1.05 -38.14
N ASP A 178 15.31 0.54 -38.02
CA ASP A 178 16.24 0.38 -39.15
C ASP A 178 15.67 -0.58 -40.21
N SER A 179 15.07 -1.70 -39.77
CA SER A 179 14.46 -2.68 -40.69
C SER A 179 13.26 -2.10 -41.43
N ILE A 180 12.43 -1.30 -40.75
CA ILE A 180 11.31 -0.59 -41.38
C ILE A 180 11.86 0.46 -42.35
N GLY A 181 12.83 1.27 -41.91
CA GLY A 181 13.47 2.28 -42.74
C GLY A 181 14.08 1.68 -44.01
N SER A 182 14.78 0.56 -43.90
CA SER A 182 15.35 -0.17 -45.04
C SER A 182 14.27 -0.71 -45.97
N THR A 183 13.15 -1.20 -45.43
CA THR A 183 12.02 -1.68 -46.27
C THR A 183 11.42 -0.54 -47.06
N VAL A 184 11.15 0.60 -46.41
CA VAL A 184 10.60 1.80 -47.05
C VAL A 184 11.56 2.37 -48.10
N GLN A 185 12.87 2.40 -47.82
CA GLN A 185 13.88 2.83 -48.79
C GLN A 185 13.94 1.91 -50.00
N LEU A 186 13.83 0.60 -49.79
CA LEU A 186 13.82 -0.39 -50.87
C LEU A 186 12.56 -0.26 -51.72
N GLU A 187 11.38 -0.08 -51.11
CA GLU A 187 10.14 0.18 -51.84
C GLU A 187 10.22 1.45 -52.68
N LEU A 188 10.82 2.52 -52.15
CA LEU A 188 11.03 3.77 -52.89
C LEU A 188 11.99 3.56 -54.08
N ALA A 189 13.10 2.86 -53.87
CA ALA A 189 14.07 2.56 -54.93
C ALA A 189 13.47 1.67 -56.02
N CYS A 190 12.69 0.64 -55.66
CA CYS A 190 11.97 -0.19 -56.62
C CYS A 190 10.95 0.64 -57.43
N ASN A 191 10.23 1.56 -56.79
CA ASN A 191 9.28 2.43 -57.49
C ASN A 191 10.00 3.38 -58.47
N ALA A 192 11.10 4.02 -58.03
CA ALA A 192 11.92 4.85 -58.91
C ALA A 192 12.46 4.06 -60.12
N MET A 193 12.96 2.84 -59.90
CA MET A 193 13.44 1.97 -60.97
C MET A 193 12.31 1.55 -61.91
N ASN A 194 11.11 1.28 -61.41
CA ASN A 194 9.94 0.98 -62.24
C ASN A 194 9.55 2.17 -63.13
N LEU A 195 9.63 3.40 -62.62
CA LEU A 195 9.40 4.62 -63.41
C LEU A 195 10.46 4.80 -64.51
N GLU A 196 11.74 4.56 -64.19
CA GLU A 196 12.81 4.60 -65.18
C GLU A 196 12.64 3.53 -66.27
N VAL A 197 12.29 2.29 -65.89
CA VAL A 197 12.01 1.21 -66.84
C VAL A 197 10.81 1.55 -67.73
N ALA A 198 9.74 2.13 -67.17
CA ALA A 198 8.59 2.58 -67.95
C ALA A 198 8.98 3.65 -68.97
N ALA A 199 9.78 4.65 -68.56
CA ALA A 199 10.27 5.71 -69.45
C ALA A 199 11.20 5.18 -70.55
N LEU A 200 12.03 4.17 -70.26
CA LEU A 200 12.88 3.52 -71.25
C LEU A 200 12.05 2.71 -72.27
N ARG A 201 11.04 1.98 -71.81
CA ARG A 201 10.11 1.26 -72.70
C ARG A 201 9.37 2.20 -73.65
N GLU A 202 8.92 3.36 -73.15
CA GLU A 202 8.27 4.37 -74.00
C GLU A 202 9.23 4.93 -75.07
N LYS A 203 10.51 5.13 -74.73
CA LYS A 203 11.54 5.54 -75.70
C LYS A 203 11.84 4.45 -76.73
N GLU A 204 11.92 3.19 -76.30
CA GLU A 204 12.11 2.03 -77.19
C GLU A 204 10.95 1.93 -78.18
N GLU A 205 9.70 2.00 -77.72
CA GLU A 205 8.53 2.00 -78.60
C GLU A 205 8.54 3.16 -79.60
N ARG A 206 8.99 4.35 -79.19
CA ARG A 206 9.10 5.51 -80.10
C ARG A 206 10.18 5.30 -81.16
N LEU A 207 11.37 4.85 -80.76
CA LEU A 207 12.47 4.58 -81.69
C LEU A 207 12.12 3.43 -82.64
N GLN A 208 11.43 2.40 -82.16
CA GLN A 208 10.97 1.30 -83.00
C GLN A 208 10.02 1.79 -84.09
N LYS A 209 9.08 2.69 -83.74
CA LYS A 209 8.19 3.33 -84.73
C LYS A 209 8.98 4.18 -85.73
N GLU A 210 9.99 4.94 -85.29
CA GLU A 210 10.85 5.73 -86.19
C GLU A 210 11.66 4.84 -87.16
N VAL A 211 12.17 3.69 -86.69
CA VAL A 211 12.87 2.71 -87.54
C VAL A 211 11.90 2.08 -88.55
N ASP A 212 10.72 1.65 -88.10
CA ASP A 212 9.68 1.08 -88.96
C ASP A 212 9.16 2.08 -90.02
N GLU A 213 9.25 3.39 -89.75
CA GLU A 213 8.95 4.46 -90.71
C GLU A 213 10.08 4.68 -91.74
N LEU A 214 11.35 4.45 -91.35
CA LEU A 214 12.52 4.57 -92.23
C LEU A 214 12.74 3.33 -93.11
N GLU A 215 12.25 2.17 -92.69
CA GLU A 215 12.32 0.91 -93.45
C GLU A 215 11.21 0.76 -94.51
N LYS A 216 10.32 1.76 -94.66
CA LYS A 216 9.30 1.86 -95.73
C LYS A 216 9.72 2.81 -96.85
#